data_AF-A0A3N5STT1-F1
#
_entry.id   AF-A0A3N5STT1-F1
#
_cell.length_a   1.000
_cell.length_b   1.000
_cell.length_c   1.000
_cell.angle_alpha   90.00
_cell.angle_beta   90.00
_cell.angle_gamma   90.00
#
_symmetry.space_group_name_H-M   'P 1'
#
loop_
_entity.id
_entity.type
_entity.pdbx_description
1 polymer ?
#
loop_
_entity_poly.entity_id
_entity_poly.type
_entity_poly.pdbx_seq_one_letter_code
_entity_poly.pdbx_strand_id
1 'polypeptide(L)'
;MLSSGSAATTAQIEADPAPEPVPHADRRPLVVILGPTASGKTGLAIAVALALDGEIINADSRQIYRYMDIGTAKPTTAERIAVPHHLLDIVTPDQPYTLAEY
;
A
#
# COMPACT_ATOMS: atom_id res chain seq x y z
N MET A 1 9.33 -51.79 4.99
CA MET A 1 8.89 -51.56 3.60
C MET A 1 7.79 -50.51 3.62
N LEU A 2 8.07 -49.36 2.99
CA LEU A 2 7.16 -48.50 2.19
C LEU A 2 5.74 -48.25 2.74
N SER A 3 5.44 -46.99 3.10
CA SER A 3 4.56 -46.08 2.32
C SER A 3 3.14 -46.08 2.91
N SER A 4 2.35 -45.02 3.05
CA SER A 4 2.41 -43.57 2.84
C SER A 4 0.98 -43.08 3.09
N GLY A 5 0.76 -41.94 3.73
CA GLY A 5 -0.56 -41.32 3.72
C GLY A 5 -0.85 -40.36 4.86
N SER A 6 0.04 -39.38 5.10
CA SER A 6 -0.35 -38.21 5.90
C SER A 6 -1.27 -37.36 5.02
N ALA A 7 -2.57 -37.44 5.25
CA ALA A 7 -3.53 -36.55 4.63
C ALA A 7 -3.15 -35.10 4.95
N ALA A 8 -2.91 -34.30 3.92
CA ALA A 8 -2.71 -32.88 4.05
C ALA A 8 -3.98 -32.28 4.71
N THR A 9 -3.82 -31.72 5.90
CA THR A 9 -4.85 -30.93 6.56
C THR A 9 -5.12 -29.70 5.70
N THR A 10 -6.20 -29.75 4.92
CA THR A 10 -6.79 -28.56 4.30
C THR A 10 -7.27 -27.65 5.42
N ALA A 11 -6.47 -26.66 5.80
CA ALA A 11 -6.93 -25.56 6.63
C ALA A 11 -8.04 -24.84 5.85
N GLN A 12 -9.27 -24.98 6.31
CA GLN A 12 -10.40 -24.21 5.81
C GLN A 12 -10.10 -22.73 6.13
N ILE A 13 -9.83 -21.93 5.11
CA ILE A 13 -9.84 -20.48 5.24
C ILE A 13 -11.32 -20.10 5.30
N GLU A 14 -11.85 -19.97 6.51
CA GLU A 14 -13.14 -19.29 6.71
C GLU A 14 -12.96 -17.85 6.23
N ALA A 15 -13.76 -17.45 5.26
CA ALA A 15 -13.79 -16.06 4.82
C ALA A 15 -14.26 -15.20 5.99
N ASP A 16 -13.49 -14.16 6.32
CA ASP A 16 -13.91 -13.19 7.32
C ASP A 16 -15.32 -12.68 6.96
N PRO A 17 -16.24 -12.61 7.95
CA PRO A 17 -17.57 -12.07 7.70
C PRO A 17 -17.44 -10.66 7.12
N ALA A 18 -18.28 -10.36 6.11
CA ALA A 18 -18.30 -9.02 5.53
C ALA A 18 -18.50 -7.99 6.64
N PRO A 19 -17.65 -6.95 6.72
CA PRO A 19 -17.72 -5.99 7.82
C PRO A 19 -19.09 -5.34 7.83
N GLU A 20 -19.74 -5.32 9.00
CA GLU A 20 -21.03 -4.64 9.14
C GLU A 20 -20.89 -3.14 8.80
N PRO A 21 -21.90 -2.53 8.16
CA PRO A 21 -21.83 -1.12 7.79
C PRO A 21 -21.83 -0.25 9.05
N VAL A 22 -20.63 0.16 9.48
CA VAL A 22 -20.47 1.09 10.59
C VAL A 22 -21.09 2.45 10.19
N PRO A 23 -21.87 3.13 11.05
CA PRO A 23 -22.37 4.48 10.76
C PRO A 23 -21.21 5.49 10.82
N HIS A 24 -21.08 6.37 9.84
CA HIS A 24 -19.96 7.33 9.81
C HIS A 24 -20.46 8.76 9.85
N ALA A 25 -20.64 9.26 11.07
CA ALA A 25 -20.98 10.66 11.31
C ALA A 25 -19.79 11.61 11.05
N ASP A 26 -18.55 11.10 11.05
CA ASP A 26 -17.30 11.88 10.93
C ASP A 26 -16.31 11.30 9.89
N ARG A 27 -16.79 10.86 8.72
CA ARG A 27 -15.90 10.37 7.66
C ARG A 27 -15.19 11.53 6.98
N ARG A 28 -13.88 11.67 7.22
CA ARG A 28 -13.03 12.42 6.28
C ARG A 28 -13.08 11.73 4.92
N PRO A 29 -13.28 12.47 3.81
CA PRO A 29 -13.27 11.89 2.49
C PRO A 29 -11.90 11.27 2.19
N LEU A 30 -11.89 10.09 1.57
CA LEU A 30 -10.69 9.38 1.15
C LEU A 30 -10.77 9.14 -0.36
N VAL A 31 -9.74 9.59 -1.08
CA VAL A 31 -9.57 9.32 -2.51
C VAL A 31 -8.55 8.19 -2.67
N VAL A 32 -8.90 7.16 -3.43
CA VAL A 32 -8.02 6.03 -3.71
C VAL A 32 -7.71 5.99 -5.20
N ILE A 33 -6.42 6.04 -5.55
CA ILE A 33 -5.95 6.04 -6.95
C ILE A 33 -5.25 4.71 -7.21
N LEU A 34 -5.92 3.83 -7.96
CA LEU A 34 -5.44 2.50 -8.32
C LEU A 34 -5.09 2.41 -9.81
N GLY A 35 -4.25 1.44 -10.16
CA GLY A 35 -3.85 1.19 -11.54
C GLY A 35 -2.48 0.52 -11.68
N PRO A 36 -2.13 0.02 -12.87
CA PRO A 36 -0.87 -0.69 -13.11
C PRO A 36 0.36 0.22 -12.92
N THR A 37 1.52 -0.37 -12.68
CA THR A 37 2.79 0.37 -12.65
C THR A 37 2.99 1.13 -13.96
N ALA A 38 3.60 2.32 -13.88
CA ALA A 38 3.80 3.24 -15.00
C ALA A 38 2.53 3.85 -15.65
N SER A 39 1.34 3.71 -15.03
CA SER A 39 0.12 4.36 -15.53
C SER A 39 -0.03 5.84 -15.15
N GLY A 40 1.00 6.48 -14.58
CA GLY A 40 0.97 7.90 -14.20
C GLY A 40 0.27 8.23 -12.87
N LYS A 41 0.02 7.25 -12.00
CA LYS A 41 -0.69 7.44 -10.71
C LYS A 41 -0.08 8.53 -9.83
N THR A 42 1.24 8.57 -9.71
CA THR A 42 1.95 9.54 -8.86
C THR A 42 1.63 10.97 -9.26
N GLY A 43 1.73 11.29 -10.56
CA GLY A 43 1.40 12.63 -11.05
C GLY A 43 -0.06 12.99 -10.83
N LEU A 44 -0.99 12.05 -11.03
CA LEU A 44 -2.40 12.25 -10.74
C LEU A 44 -2.66 12.49 -9.24
N ALA A 45 -2.03 11.70 -8.37
CA ALA A 45 -2.16 11.84 -6.93
C ALA A 45 -1.70 13.20 -6.43
N ILE A 46 -0.58 13.71 -6.95
CA ILE A 46 -0.07 15.04 -6.64
C ILE A 46 -1.04 16.13 -7.10
N ALA A 47 -1.54 16.05 -8.34
CA ALA A 47 -2.51 17.02 -8.84
C ALA A 47 -3.80 17.06 -8.01
N VAL A 48 -4.31 15.88 -7.62
CA VAL A 48 -5.49 15.76 -6.76
C VAL A 48 -5.23 16.31 -5.36
N ALA A 49 -4.09 15.97 -4.75
CA ALA A 49 -3.73 16.43 -3.42
C ALA A 49 -3.58 17.95 -3.36
N LEU A 50 -2.91 18.57 -4.35
CA LEU A 50 -2.82 20.03 -4.45
C LEU A 50 -4.18 20.70 -4.60
N ALA A 51 -5.09 20.11 -5.37
CA ALA A 51 -6.43 20.66 -5.60
C ALA A 51 -7.34 20.58 -4.37
N LEU A 52 -7.08 19.61 -3.47
CA LEU A 52 -7.91 19.33 -2.30
C LEU A 52 -7.25 19.76 -0.98
N ASP A 53 -6.07 20.40 -1.03
CA ASP A 53 -5.23 20.67 0.15
C ASP A 53 -5.01 19.41 1.01
N GLY A 54 -4.71 18.31 0.31
CA GLY A 54 -4.59 16.98 0.86
C GLY A 54 -3.14 16.49 0.93
N GLU A 55 -3.00 15.30 1.52
CA GLU A 55 -1.72 14.60 1.68
C GLU A 55 -1.79 13.23 1.02
N ILE A 56 -0.64 12.67 0.64
CA ILE A 56 -0.56 11.38 -0.06
C ILE A 56 -0.07 10.29 0.89
N ILE A 57 -0.82 9.20 0.98
CA ILE A 57 -0.42 7.97 1.65
C ILE A 57 -0.01 6.97 0.57
N ASN A 58 1.27 6.60 0.50
CA ASN A 58 1.76 5.66 -0.50
C ASN A 58 1.29 4.23 -0.21
N ALA A 59 0.62 3.61 -1.18
CA ALA A 59 0.12 2.23 -1.13
C ALA A 59 0.83 1.27 -2.10
N ASP A 60 2.15 1.40 -2.20
CA ASP A 60 3.01 0.48 -2.94
C ASP A 60 3.96 -0.24 -1.98
N SER A 61 3.90 -1.59 -1.98
CA SER A 61 4.67 -2.44 -1.07
C SER A 61 6.18 -2.45 -1.30
N ARG A 62 6.66 -1.84 -2.39
CA ARG A 62 8.09 -1.71 -2.69
C ARG A 62 8.63 -0.31 -2.39
N GLN A 63 7.80 0.73 -2.50
CA GLN A 63 8.24 2.10 -2.23
C GLN A 63 8.45 2.44 -0.74
N ILE A 64 7.99 1.56 0.17
CA ILE A 64 8.25 1.66 1.61
C ILE A 64 9.74 1.47 1.98
N TYR A 65 10.52 0.81 1.12
CA TYR A 65 11.91 0.44 1.42
C TYR A 65 12.91 1.54 1.07
N ARG A 66 13.83 1.84 2.00
CA ARG A 66 14.91 2.82 1.82
C ARG A 66 15.85 2.46 0.67
N TYR A 67 16.41 3.48 0.02
CA TYR A 67 17.45 3.36 -1.03
C TYR A 67 17.02 2.69 -2.35
N MET A 68 15.80 2.16 -2.43
CA MET A 68 15.29 1.44 -3.60
C MET A 68 14.56 2.36 -4.61
N ASP A 69 15.08 3.57 -4.88
CA ASP A 69 14.29 4.64 -5.53
C ASP A 69 14.00 4.37 -7.03
N ILE A 70 15.03 4.01 -7.79
CA ILE A 70 14.94 3.88 -9.26
C ILE A 70 14.06 2.68 -9.65
N GLY A 71 14.35 1.50 -9.10
CA GLY A 71 13.66 0.27 -9.46
C GLY A 71 12.21 0.20 -9.00
N THR A 72 11.80 1.06 -8.05
CA THR A 72 10.43 1.13 -7.54
C THR A 72 9.67 2.36 -8.04
N ALA A 73 10.29 3.16 -8.91
CA ALA A 73 9.72 4.38 -9.46
C ALA A 73 9.16 5.32 -8.38
N LYS A 74 9.93 5.53 -7.29
CA LYS A 74 9.51 6.46 -6.23
C LYS A 74 9.35 7.88 -6.77
N PRO A 75 8.45 8.67 -6.15
CA PRO A 75 8.37 10.10 -6.44
C PRO A 75 9.73 10.77 -6.25
N THR A 76 10.06 11.66 -7.16
CA THR A 76 11.26 12.49 -7.12
C THR A 76 11.23 13.44 -5.92
N THR A 77 12.38 13.99 -5.54
CA THR A 77 12.46 14.98 -4.47
C THR A 77 11.55 16.19 -4.72
N ALA A 78 11.47 16.66 -5.97
CA ALA A 78 10.60 17.78 -6.33
C ALA A 78 9.11 17.46 -6.10
N GLU A 79 8.67 16.26 -6.47
CA GLU A 79 7.31 15.78 -6.25
C GLU A 79 6.98 15.62 -4.75
N ARG A 80 7.94 15.13 -3.95
CA ARG A 80 7.78 15.00 -2.49
C ARG A 80 7.76 16.34 -1.76
N ILE A 81 8.40 17.37 -2.31
CA ILE A 81 8.34 18.74 -1.78
C ILE A 81 6.99 19.38 -2.10
N ALA A 82 6.40 19.06 -3.25
CA ALA A 82 5.12 19.65 -3.67
C ALA A 82 3.95 19.26 -2.76
N VAL A 83 3.93 18.04 -2.23
CA VAL A 83 2.86 17.50 -1.38
C VAL A 83 3.46 16.59 -0.31
N PRO A 84 3.00 16.60 0.95
CA PRO A 84 3.41 15.62 1.96
C PRO A 84 3.14 14.18 1.51
N HIS A 85 4.18 13.35 1.55
CA HIS A 85 4.08 11.91 1.25
C HIS A 85 4.40 11.08 2.49
N HIS A 86 3.50 10.15 2.80
CA HIS A 86 3.64 9.17 3.89
C HIS A 86 3.95 7.78 3.34
N LEU A 87 4.48 6.90 4.20
CA LEU A 87 4.81 5.51 3.89
C LEU A 87 5.82 5.36 2.73
N LEU A 88 6.79 6.27 2.66
CA LEU A 88 7.98 6.16 1.83
C LEU A 88 9.21 6.04 2.74
N ASP A 89 10.17 5.19 2.37
CA ASP A 89 11.46 5.10 3.07
C ASP A 89 11.36 4.78 4.58
N ILE A 90 10.33 4.03 4.98
CA ILE A 90 10.05 3.70 6.39
C ILE A 90 10.75 2.43 6.87
N VAL A 91 11.19 1.55 5.96
CA VAL A 91 11.78 0.23 6.28
C VAL A 91 13.13 0.06 5.58
N THR A 92 14.09 -0.64 6.20
CA THR A 92 15.35 -0.98 5.51
C THR A 92 15.17 -2.23 4.62
N PRO A 93 15.86 -2.35 3.46
CA PRO A 93 15.62 -3.45 2.52
C PRO A 93 15.84 -4.87 3.05
N ASP A 94 16.58 -5.02 4.14
CA ASP A 94 16.89 -6.28 4.81
C ASP A 94 15.83 -6.71 5.84
N GLN A 95 14.81 -5.89 6.06
CA GLN A 95 13.73 -6.16 7.01
C GLN A 95 12.46 -6.63 6.29
N PRO A 96 11.77 -7.66 6.78
CA PRO A 96 10.44 -7.99 6.27
C PRO A 96 9.43 -6.89 6.67
N TYR A 97 8.43 -6.68 5.81
CA TYR A 97 7.28 -5.83 6.11
C TYR A 97 6.00 -6.52 5.62
N THR A 98 5.00 -6.62 6.48
CA THR A 98 3.77 -7.37 6.24
C THR A 98 2.57 -6.46 6.02
N LEU A 99 1.49 -7.01 5.46
CA LEU A 99 0.23 -6.29 5.30
C LEU A 99 -0.38 -5.86 6.64
N ALA A 100 -0.11 -6.57 7.74
CA ALA A 100 -0.61 -6.21 9.06
C ALA A 100 0.13 -5.01 9.68
N GLU A 101 1.37 -4.77 9.25
CA GLU A 101 2.18 -3.62 9.67
C GLU A 101 1.96 -2.39 8.77
N TYR A 102 1.51 -2.61 7.54
CA TYR A 102 1.11 -1.58 6.59
C TYR A 102 -0.14 -0.83 7.05
#